data_AF-A0A2N3VEW4-F1
#
_entry.id   AF-A0A2N3VEW4-F1
#
_cell.length_a   1.000
_cell.length_b   1.000
_cell.length_c   1.000
_cell.angle_alpha   90.00
_cell.angle_beta   90.00
_cell.angle_gamma   90.00
#
_symmetry.space_group_name_H-M   'P 1'
#
loop_
_entity.id
_entity.type
_entity.pdbx_description
1 polymer ?
#
loop_
_entity_poly.entity_id
_entity_poly.type
_entity_poly.pdbx_seq_one_letter_code
_entity_poly.pdbx_strand_id
1 'polypeptide(L)'
;MSVADHTALTSLALSPLFGQVIMRQFTQQRRILVVPTVSLMAAMRAVDNIDELGRLLDNRVAVRWAELDAATAIRIGTTVPIADDHLDWPLIAPVVFTAQNLDMPVLTAKPELYRGYKVEIANMP
;
A
#
# COMPACT_ATOMS: atom_id res chain seq x y z
N MET A 1 -0.37 -7.43 -10.24
CA MET A 1 -1.11 -6.97 -9.03
C MET A 1 -0.08 -6.43 -8.05
N SER A 2 -0.45 -5.55 -7.12
CA SER A 2 0.51 -4.95 -6.17
C SER A 2 -0.16 -4.56 -4.86
N VAL A 3 0.56 -4.58 -3.74
CA VAL A 3 0.10 -4.01 -2.45
C VAL A 3 0.68 -2.61 -2.29
N ALA A 4 -0.15 -1.57 -2.20
CA ALA A 4 0.32 -0.20 -2.02
C ALA A 4 0.54 0.15 -0.56
N ASP A 5 1.68 0.75 -0.26
CA ASP A 5 1.93 1.36 1.04
C ASP A 5 1.54 2.84 1.08
N HIS A 6 1.65 3.43 2.27
CA HIS A 6 1.28 4.82 2.49
C HIS A 6 2.12 5.80 1.64
N THR A 7 3.38 5.49 1.36
CA THR A 7 4.26 6.37 0.56
C THR A 7 3.84 6.38 -0.90
N ALA A 8 3.49 5.23 -1.48
CA ALA A 8 2.96 5.14 -2.83
C ALA A 8 1.63 5.89 -2.95
N LEU A 9 0.71 5.69 -2.00
CA LEU A 9 -0.58 6.38 -2.00
C LEU A 9 -0.41 7.89 -1.90
N THR A 10 0.48 8.37 -1.03
CA THR A 10 0.82 9.80 -0.93
C THR A 10 1.41 10.32 -2.25
N SER A 11 2.34 9.59 -2.88
CA SER A 11 2.91 9.99 -4.17
C SER A 11 1.86 10.07 -5.29
N LEU A 12 0.91 9.12 -5.33
CA LEU A 12 -0.18 9.12 -6.30
C LEU A 12 -1.14 10.31 -6.07
N ALA A 13 -1.40 10.67 -4.82
CA ALA A 13 -2.24 11.81 -4.45
C ALA A 13 -1.57 13.16 -4.76
N LEU A 14 -0.27 13.29 -4.50
CA LEU A 14 0.48 14.53 -4.75
C LEU A 14 0.65 14.83 -6.25
N SER A 15 0.49 13.83 -7.12
CA SER A 15 0.52 14.00 -8.58
C SER A 15 -0.74 13.41 -9.23
N PRO A 16 -1.86 14.15 -9.25
CA PRO A 16 -3.16 13.62 -9.68
C PRO A 16 -3.16 13.08 -11.11
N LEU A 17 -2.48 13.75 -12.05
CA LEU A 17 -2.37 13.30 -13.43
C LEU A 17 -1.60 11.97 -13.52
N PHE A 18 -0.50 11.83 -12.79
CA PHE A 18 0.26 10.60 -12.72
C PHE A 18 -0.58 9.48 -12.09
N GLY A 19 -1.23 9.76 -10.94
CA GLY A 19 -2.12 8.82 -10.27
C GLY A 19 -3.23 8.28 -11.18
N GLN A 20 -3.89 9.16 -11.94
CA GLN A 20 -4.92 8.77 -12.90
C GLN A 20 -4.39 7.85 -14.02
N VAL A 21 -3.19 8.14 -14.54
CA VAL A 21 -2.55 7.29 -15.57
C VAL A 21 -2.26 5.90 -15.01
N ILE A 22 -1.69 5.81 -13.81
CA ILE A 22 -1.40 4.54 -13.15
C ILE A 22 -2.68 3.73 -12.91
N MET A 23 -3.71 4.36 -12.33
CA MET A 23 -4.98 3.67 -12.06
C MET A 23 -5.68 3.21 -13.34
N ARG A 24 -5.58 3.99 -14.43
CA ARG A 24 -6.08 3.59 -15.75
C ARG A 24 -5.31 2.39 -16.30
N GLN A 25 -3.98 2.38 -16.20
CA GLN A 25 -3.17 1.24 -16.63
C GLN A 25 -3.50 -0.02 -15.83
N PHE A 26 -3.66 0.08 -14.51
CA PHE A 26 -4.09 -1.04 -13.66
C PHE A 26 -5.42 -1.61 -14.14
N THR A 27 -6.39 -0.74 -14.43
CA THR A 27 -7.71 -1.16 -14.95
C THR A 27 -7.58 -1.86 -16.31
N GLN A 28 -6.83 -1.27 -17.25
CA GLN A 28 -6.64 -1.80 -18.60
C GLN A 28 -5.93 -3.16 -18.60
N GLN A 29 -4.94 -3.33 -17.72
CA GLN A 29 -4.18 -4.56 -17.56
C GLN A 29 -4.86 -5.58 -16.63
N ARG A 30 -6.08 -5.28 -16.14
CA ARG A 30 -6.80 -6.09 -15.13
C ARG A 30 -5.94 -6.40 -13.90
N ARG A 31 -5.10 -5.45 -13.50
CA ARG A 31 -4.30 -5.52 -12.28
C ARG A 31 -5.08 -4.94 -11.13
N ILE A 32 -4.96 -5.62 -9.99
CA ILE A 32 -5.49 -5.19 -8.70
C ILE A 32 -4.38 -4.51 -7.90
N LEU A 33 -4.72 -3.37 -7.32
CA LEU A 33 -4.00 -2.66 -6.27
C LEU A 33 -4.67 -3.00 -4.94
N VAL A 34 -3.97 -3.73 -4.08
CA VAL A 34 -4.44 -4.03 -2.72
C VAL A 34 -3.97 -2.90 -1.80
N VAL A 35 -4.88 -2.34 -1.02
CA VAL A 35 -4.60 -1.20 -0.15
C VAL A 35 -4.93 -1.56 1.29
N PRO A 36 -3.93 -1.75 2.16
CA PRO A 36 -4.15 -1.86 3.59
C PRO A 36 -4.79 -0.57 4.13
N THR A 37 -5.86 -0.69 4.91
CA THR A 37 -6.60 0.49 5.40
C THR A 37 -5.75 1.40 6.29
N VAL A 38 -4.82 0.83 7.05
CA VAL A 38 -3.81 1.57 7.82
C VAL A 38 -2.89 2.43 6.94
N SER A 39 -2.53 1.94 5.76
CA SER A 39 -1.71 2.68 4.80
C SER A 39 -2.50 3.83 4.18
N LEU A 40 -3.79 3.61 3.89
CA LEU A 40 -4.70 4.67 3.45
C LEU A 40 -4.82 5.76 4.52
N MET A 41 -5.07 5.40 5.78
CA MET A 41 -5.18 6.36 6.88
C MET A 41 -3.91 7.21 7.05
N ALA A 42 -2.74 6.59 6.92
CA ALA A 42 -1.47 7.30 6.96
C ALA A 42 -1.29 8.25 5.77
N ALA A 43 -1.64 7.81 4.55
CA ALA A 43 -1.57 8.65 3.36
C ALA A 43 -2.53 9.86 3.45
N MET A 44 -3.77 9.65 3.93
CA MET A 44 -4.75 10.73 4.13
C MET A 44 -4.27 11.81 5.11
N ARG A 45 -3.42 11.45 6.09
CA ARG A 45 -2.81 12.43 7.00
C ARG A 45 -1.65 13.20 6.37
N ALA A 46 -1.05 12.67 5.31
CA ALA A 46 0.12 13.23 4.67
C ALA A 46 -0.23 14.10 3.44
N VAL A 47 -1.51 14.20 3.07
CA VAL A 47 -1.97 14.94 1.89
C VAL A 47 -2.96 16.03 2.30
N ASP A 48 -2.87 17.19 1.66
CA ASP A 48 -3.77 18.31 1.94
C ASP A 48 -5.17 18.13 1.32
N ASN A 49 -5.26 17.33 0.24
CA ASN A 49 -6.50 17.12 -0.51
C ASN A 49 -6.93 15.65 -0.48
N ILE A 50 -7.66 15.30 0.58
CA ILE A 50 -8.18 13.95 0.82
C ILE A 50 -9.18 13.52 -0.27
N ASP A 51 -9.99 14.45 -0.79
CA ASP A 51 -11.00 14.16 -1.80
C ASP A 51 -10.39 13.60 -3.09
N GLU A 52 -9.23 14.11 -3.49
CA GLU A 52 -8.54 13.66 -4.69
C GLU A 52 -8.00 12.23 -4.53
N LEU A 53 -7.42 11.91 -3.37
CA LEU A 53 -7.02 10.54 -3.04
C LEU A 53 -8.23 9.60 -3.03
N GLY A 54 -9.36 10.05 -2.47
CA GLY A 54 -10.62 9.31 -2.50
C GLY A 54 -11.09 8.99 -3.92
N ARG A 55 -11.08 9.99 -4.83
CA ARG A 55 -11.45 9.80 -6.24
C ARG A 55 -10.53 8.83 -6.98
N LEU A 56 -9.22 8.91 -6.74
CA LEU A 56 -8.25 7.99 -7.34
C LEU A 56 -8.53 6.53 -6.96
N LEU A 57 -8.95 6.31 -5.72
CA LEU A 57 -9.17 4.96 -5.17
C LEU A 57 -10.60 4.45 -5.30
N ASP A 58 -11.57 5.28 -5.69
CA ASP A 58 -12.97 4.86 -5.93
C ASP A 58 -13.12 3.92 -7.15
N ASN A 59 -12.02 3.64 -7.86
CA ASN A 59 -11.99 2.62 -8.90
C ASN A 59 -12.04 1.20 -8.31
N ARG A 60 -13.26 0.73 -8.00
CA ARG A 60 -13.54 -0.59 -7.41
C ARG A 60 -13.14 -1.78 -8.29
N VAL A 61 -12.84 -1.57 -9.57
CA VAL A 61 -12.36 -2.62 -10.47
C VAL A 61 -10.86 -2.87 -10.27
N ALA A 62 -10.11 -1.82 -9.95
CA ALA A 62 -8.67 -1.88 -9.78
C ALA A 62 -8.22 -1.85 -8.31
N VAL A 63 -9.07 -1.46 -7.35
CA VAL A 63 -8.70 -1.34 -5.93
C VAL A 63 -9.41 -2.39 -5.08
N ARG A 64 -8.64 -3.08 -4.23
CA ARG A 64 -9.14 -3.99 -3.20
C ARG A 64 -8.62 -3.55 -1.82
N TRP A 65 -9.50 -3.50 -0.84
CA TRP A 65 -9.12 -3.15 0.53
C TRP A 65 -8.59 -4.36 1.29
N ALA A 66 -7.54 -4.15 2.09
CA ALA A 66 -7.05 -5.10 3.09
C ALA A 66 -7.31 -4.52 4.48
N GLU A 67 -8.37 -5.00 5.12
CA GLU A 67 -8.75 -4.56 6.46
C GLU A 67 -7.93 -5.27 7.53
N LEU A 68 -7.56 -4.54 8.58
CA LEU A 68 -6.83 -5.07 9.73
C LEU A 68 -7.81 -5.41 10.85
N ASP A 69 -8.18 -6.68 10.96
CA ASP A 69 -8.91 -7.19 12.13
C ASP A 69 -7.95 -7.61 13.27
N ALA A 70 -8.51 -7.86 14.46
CA ALA A 70 -7.71 -8.19 15.65
C ALA A 70 -6.93 -9.51 15.49
N ALA A 71 -7.52 -10.53 14.86
CA ALA A 71 -6.85 -11.81 14.65
C ALA A 71 -5.66 -11.67 13.69
N THR A 72 -5.82 -10.86 12.66
CA THR A 72 -4.80 -10.51 11.67
C THR A 72 -3.69 -9.69 12.32
N ALA A 73 -4.02 -8.72 13.17
CA ALA A 73 -3.03 -7.95 13.93
C ALA A 73 -2.15 -8.84 14.82
N ILE A 74 -2.75 -9.80 15.54
CA ILE A 74 -2.00 -10.78 16.35
C ILE A 74 -1.07 -11.63 15.48
N ARG A 75 -1.55 -12.10 14.32
CA ARG A 75 -0.72 -12.85 13.37
C ARG A 75 0.44 -12.01 12.85
N ILE A 76 0.21 -10.75 12.49
CA ILE A 76 1.27 -9.83 12.07
C ILE A 76 2.33 -9.71 13.16
N GLY A 77 1.92 -9.45 14.41
CA GLY A 77 2.83 -9.32 15.55
C GLY A 77 3.66 -10.55 15.88
N THR A 78 3.27 -11.73 15.41
CA THR A 78 4.01 -12.99 15.65
C THR A 78 4.81 -13.47 14.44
N THR A 79 4.52 -12.97 13.23
CA THR A 79 5.10 -13.49 11.98
C THR A 79 5.96 -12.48 11.23
N VAL A 80 5.69 -11.19 11.37
CA VAL A 80 6.47 -10.14 10.70
C VAL A 80 7.56 -9.66 11.65
N PRO A 81 8.85 -9.79 11.26
CA PRO A 81 9.96 -9.27 12.06
C PRO A 81 9.81 -7.77 12.35
N ILE A 82 10.32 -7.32 13.49
CA ILE A 82 10.29 -5.89 13.82
C ILE A 82 11.38 -5.17 13.02
N ALA A 83 11.05 -4.00 12.45
CA ALA A 83 12.00 -3.12 11.77
C ALA A 83 12.91 -2.45 12.80
N ASP A 84 14.09 -2.00 12.38
CA ASP A 84 15.00 -1.23 13.25
C ASP A 84 14.32 0.04 13.80
N ASP A 85 13.40 0.65 13.02
CA ASP A 85 12.52 1.72 13.49
C ASP A 85 11.15 1.17 13.92
N HIS A 86 10.90 1.18 15.23
CA HIS A 86 9.65 0.74 15.82
C HIS A 86 8.46 1.64 15.50
N LEU A 87 8.69 2.91 15.11
CA LEU A 87 7.61 3.86 14.82
C LEU A 87 6.97 3.61 13.45
N ASP A 88 7.76 3.16 12.47
CA ASP A 88 7.27 2.86 11.12
C ASP A 88 6.72 1.45 10.99
N TRP A 89 7.10 0.54 11.90
CA TRP A 89 6.69 -0.86 11.86
C TRP A 89 5.17 -1.08 11.77
N PRO A 90 4.29 -0.35 12.50
CA PRO A 90 2.85 -0.49 12.36
C PRO A 90 2.30 -0.18 10.96
N LEU A 91 3.04 0.58 10.13
CA LEU A 91 2.68 0.87 8.75
C LEU A 91 3.28 -0.14 7.77
N ILE A 92 4.49 -0.65 8.07
CA ILE A 92 5.22 -1.61 7.23
C ILE A 92 4.64 -3.02 7.39
N ALA A 93 4.38 -3.46 8.61
CA ALA A 93 4.07 -4.86 8.90
C ALA A 93 2.77 -5.35 8.25
N PRO A 94 1.67 -4.57 8.24
CA PRO A 94 0.45 -4.95 7.52
C PRO A 94 0.66 -5.06 6.00
N VAL A 95 1.52 -4.20 5.42
CA VAL A 95 1.88 -4.27 3.99
C VAL A 95 2.68 -5.54 3.71
N VAL A 96 3.73 -5.81 4.50
CA VAL A 96 4.57 -7.03 4.36
C VAL A 96 3.73 -8.29 4.46
N PHE A 97 2.89 -8.37 5.49
CA PHE A 97 2.03 -9.52 5.71
C PHE A 97 1.02 -9.72 4.57
N THR A 98 0.42 -8.64 4.08
CA THR A 98 -0.53 -8.69 2.96
C THR A 98 0.17 -9.13 1.67
N ALA A 99 1.35 -8.56 1.39
CA ALA A 99 2.17 -8.91 0.22
C ALA A 99 2.56 -10.39 0.22
N GLN A 100 3.01 -10.91 1.36
CA GLN A 100 3.39 -12.32 1.50
C GLN A 100 2.20 -13.27 1.39
N ASN A 101 1.07 -12.96 2.04
CA ASN A 101 -0.11 -13.84 2.00
C ASN A 101 -0.77 -13.88 0.62
N LEU A 102 -0.66 -12.81 -0.16
CA LEU A 102 -1.26 -12.70 -1.48
C LEU A 102 -0.28 -12.99 -2.63
N ASP A 103 0.99 -13.22 -2.31
CA ASP A 103 2.09 -13.33 -3.28
C ASP A 103 2.10 -12.16 -4.27
N MET A 104 2.14 -10.94 -3.73
CA MET A 104 2.07 -9.70 -4.49
C MET A 104 3.24 -8.77 -4.15
N PRO A 105 3.84 -8.10 -5.16
CA PRO A 105 4.88 -7.12 -4.91
C PRO A 105 4.32 -5.85 -4.24
N VAL A 106 5.14 -5.21 -3.42
CA VAL A 106 4.84 -3.94 -2.77
C VAL A 106 5.09 -2.77 -3.71
N LEU A 107 4.11 -1.91 -3.89
CA LEU A 107 4.25 -0.61 -4.54
C LEU A 107 4.57 0.43 -3.47
N THR A 108 5.74 1.07 -3.57
CA THR A 108 6.23 2.04 -2.59
C THR A 108 7.08 3.12 -3.27
N ALA A 109 7.10 4.32 -2.71
CA ALA A 109 8.05 5.37 -3.07
C ALA A 109 9.34 5.32 -2.22
N LYS A 110 9.39 4.46 -1.20
CA LYS A 110 10.54 4.27 -0.30
C LYS A 110 10.90 2.77 -0.16
N PRO A 111 11.55 2.17 -1.17
CA PRO A 111 11.92 0.74 -1.16
C PRO A 111 12.76 0.32 0.05
N GLU A 112 13.56 1.24 0.59
CA GLU A 112 14.44 1.02 1.74
C GLU A 112 13.70 0.58 3.01
N LEU A 113 12.42 0.97 3.18
CA LEU A 113 11.58 0.56 4.32
C LEU A 113 11.33 -0.95 4.38
N TYR A 114 11.47 -1.63 3.24
CA TYR A 114 11.20 -3.06 3.11
C TYR A 114 12.49 -3.89 3.06
N ARG A 115 13.65 -3.27 3.25
CA ARG A 115 14.92 -4.00 3.27
C ARG A 115 14.92 -5.02 4.42
N GLY A 116 15.29 -6.26 4.12
CA GLY A 116 15.32 -7.36 5.08
C GLY A 116 14.01 -8.14 5.20
N TYR A 117 12.91 -7.64 4.63
CA TYR A 117 11.67 -8.41 4.51
C TYR A 117 11.67 -9.25 3.23
N LYS A 118 11.02 -10.42 3.30
CA LYS A 118 10.81 -11.30 2.14
C LYS A 118 9.63 -10.80 1.33
N VAL A 119 9.79 -9.68 0.63
CA VAL A 119 8.80 -9.10 -0.28
C VAL A 119 9.48 -8.58 -1.54
N GLU A 120 8.80 -8.66 -2.68
CA GLU A 120 9.26 -8.04 -3.91
C GLU A 120 8.79 -6.58 -3.96
N ILE A 121 9.60 -5.70 -4.57
CA ILE A 121 9.22 -4.31 -4.80
C ILE A 121 8.82 -4.13 -6.27
N ALA A 122 7.61 -3.63 -6.48
CA ALA A 122 7.16 -3.23 -7.80
C ALA A 122 7.72 -1.83 -8.12
N ASN A 123 8.27 -1.69 -9.31
CA ASN A 123 8.53 -0.37 -9.85
C ASN A 123 7.21 0.36 -10.07
N MET A 124 7.15 1.63 -9.67
CA MET A 124 6.08 2.52 -10.14
C MET A 124 6.15 2.58 -11.68
N PRO A 125 5.05 2.29 -12.39
CA PRO A 125 5.02 2.34 -13.85
C PRO A 125 5.28 3.73 -14.42
#